data_AF-J9E4T3-F1
#
_entry.id   AF-J9E4T3-F1
#
_cell.length_a   1.000
_cell.length_b   1.000
_cell.length_c   1.000
_cell.angle_alpha   90.00
_cell.angle_beta   90.00
_cell.angle_gamma   90.00
#
_symmetry.space_group_name_H-M   'P 1'
#
loop_
_entity.id
_entity.type
_entity.pdbx_description
1 polymer ?
#
loop_
_entity_poly.entity_id
_entity_poly.type
_entity_poly.pdbx_seq_one_letter_code
_entity_poly.pdbx_strand_id
1 'polypeptide(L)'
;MSEHQGAKAFFLEGFPREARQVESFEREVKPVNMAMILDYDEITLRHHMESRGLDTEIIDAKIREFKLKTLPSAKYFDDQRLLHLIPGEQSDQWIFERMKLLIQRAMELGVPVTTSKVASRAESPLQRPDAVLQNT
;
A
#
# COMPACT_ATOMS: atom_id res chain seq x y z
N MET A 1 -1.46 -22.86 -9.79
CA MET A 1 -1.08 -21.63 -10.53
C MET A 1 -0.69 -21.95 -11.98
N SER A 2 -1.50 -22.75 -12.70
CA SER A 2 -1.15 -23.25 -14.05
C SER A 2 -1.71 -22.42 -15.22
N GLU A 3 -2.67 -21.53 -14.98
CA GLU A 3 -3.38 -20.83 -16.07
C GLU A 3 -2.67 -19.56 -16.58
N HIS A 4 -1.64 -19.06 -15.88
CA HIS A 4 -0.97 -17.80 -16.21
C HIS A 4 0.57 -17.89 -16.13
N GLN A 5 1.17 -18.90 -16.78
CA GLN A 5 2.63 -19.10 -16.76
C GLN A 5 3.41 -17.92 -17.37
N GLY A 6 2.79 -17.12 -18.24
CA GLY A 6 3.40 -15.92 -18.84
C GLY A 6 3.17 -14.61 -18.08
N ALA A 7 2.50 -14.64 -16.92
CA ALA A 7 2.24 -13.43 -16.14
C ALA A 7 3.55 -12.86 -15.57
N LYS A 8 3.79 -11.57 -15.79
CA LYS A 8 4.98 -10.87 -15.28
C LYS A 8 4.93 -10.63 -13.77
N ALA A 9 3.73 -10.57 -13.19
CA ALA A 9 3.51 -10.36 -11.77
C ALA A 9 2.11 -10.86 -11.35
N PHE A 10 1.93 -11.06 -10.05
CA PHE A 10 0.64 -11.37 -9.43
C PHE A 10 0.34 -10.31 -8.37
N PHE A 11 -0.91 -9.84 -8.34
CA PHE A 11 -1.41 -8.92 -7.31
C PHE A 11 -2.30 -9.69 -6.36
N LEU A 12 -2.01 -9.61 -5.06
CA LEU A 12 -2.82 -10.22 -4.01
C LEU A 12 -3.56 -9.10 -3.30
N GLU A 13 -4.85 -8.94 -3.62
CA GLU A 13 -5.69 -7.93 -2.99
C GLU A 13 -6.36 -8.50 -1.75
N GLY A 14 -6.27 -7.79 -0.63
CA GLY A 14 -6.92 -8.18 0.62
C GLY A 14 -6.44 -9.52 1.18
N PHE A 15 -5.25 -9.97 0.78
CA PHE A 15 -4.56 -11.15 1.29
C PHE A 15 -3.05 -10.85 1.36
N PRO A 16 -2.33 -11.29 2.41
CA PRO A 16 -2.81 -12.00 3.59
C PRO A 16 -3.57 -11.08 4.56
N ARG A 17 -4.65 -11.58 5.16
CA ARG A 17 -5.44 -10.86 6.17
C ARG A 17 -4.91 -11.07 7.57
N GLU A 18 -4.14 -12.14 7.82
CA GLU A 18 -3.63 -12.52 9.14
C GLU A 18 -2.20 -13.05 9.04
N ALA A 19 -1.39 -12.86 10.08
CA ALA A 19 0.03 -13.20 10.08
C ALA A 19 0.30 -14.68 9.71
N ARG A 20 -0.53 -15.62 10.19
CA ARG A 20 -0.41 -17.05 9.86
C ARG A 20 -0.58 -17.36 8.37
N GLN A 21 -1.35 -16.52 7.66
CA GLN A 21 -1.53 -16.66 6.22
C GLN A 21 -0.27 -16.22 5.48
N VAL A 22 0.48 -15.25 6.01
CA VAL A 22 1.77 -14.83 5.44
C VAL A 22 2.73 -16.01 5.46
N GLU A 23 2.96 -16.61 6.63
CA GLU A 23 3.90 -17.73 6.79
C GLU A 23 3.55 -18.93 5.91
N SER A 24 2.25 -19.26 5.83
CA SER A 24 1.79 -20.37 4.99
C SER A 24 1.96 -20.07 3.51
N PHE A 25 1.65 -18.84 3.07
CA PHE A 25 1.83 -18.43 1.68
C PHE A 25 3.29 -18.46 1.26
N GLU A 26 4.20 -17.95 2.09
CA GLU A 26 5.62 -17.93 1.73
C GLU A 26 6.24 -19.32 1.70
N ARG A 27 5.79 -20.21 2.58
CA ARG A 27 6.23 -21.61 2.61
C ARG A 27 5.75 -22.42 1.41
N GLU A 28 4.49 -22.21 0.99
CA GLU A 28 3.83 -23.06 0.00
C GLU A 28 3.87 -22.48 -1.42
N VAL A 29 4.04 -21.16 -1.55
CA VAL A 29 3.96 -20.46 -2.83
C VAL A 29 5.28 -19.76 -3.13
N LYS A 30 5.53 -18.60 -2.52
CA LYS A 30 6.79 -17.85 -2.60
C LYS A 30 6.79 -16.65 -1.65
N PRO A 31 7.97 -16.14 -1.25
CA PRO A 31 8.07 -14.85 -0.56
C PRO A 31 7.47 -13.69 -1.35
N VAL A 32 6.87 -12.73 -0.65
CA VAL A 32 6.31 -11.52 -1.25
C VAL A 32 7.42 -10.52 -1.56
N ASN A 33 7.39 -9.90 -2.74
CA ASN A 33 8.41 -8.92 -3.14
C ASN A 33 8.14 -7.50 -2.62
N MET A 34 6.88 -7.18 -2.32
CA MET A 34 6.43 -5.86 -1.90
C MET A 34 5.01 -5.95 -1.31
N ALA A 35 4.74 -5.22 -0.24
CA ALA A 35 3.40 -4.98 0.29
C ALA A 35 3.09 -3.48 0.24
N MET A 36 1.81 -3.12 0.07
CA MET A 36 1.36 -1.72 0.04
C MET A 36 0.09 -1.56 0.86
N ILE A 37 -0.01 -0.47 1.61
CA ILE A 37 -1.23 -0.08 2.34
C ILE A 37 -1.52 1.40 2.05
N LEU A 38 -2.79 1.71 1.83
CA LEU A 38 -3.27 3.09 1.86
C LEU A 38 -3.36 3.51 3.33
N ASP A 39 -2.45 4.38 3.73
CA ASP A 39 -2.34 4.88 5.09
C ASP A 39 -3.22 6.11 5.22
N TYR A 40 -4.27 5.99 6.03
CA TYR A 40 -5.22 7.06 6.31
C TYR A 40 -5.23 7.34 7.80
N ASP A 41 -5.35 8.61 8.16
CA ASP A 41 -5.93 8.97 9.45
C ASP A 41 -7.35 8.39 9.58
N GLU A 42 -7.66 7.78 10.73
CA GLU A 42 -8.91 7.06 10.93
C GLU A 42 -10.15 7.96 10.77
N ILE A 43 -10.08 9.20 11.27
CA ILE A 43 -11.21 10.14 11.17
C ILE A 43 -11.46 10.49 9.71
N THR A 44 -10.39 10.72 8.96
CA THR A 44 -10.46 11.01 7.52
C THR A 44 -11.01 9.82 6.74
N LEU A 45 -10.55 8.59 7.05
CA LEU A 45 -11.06 7.36 6.43
C LEU A 45 -12.56 7.16 6.69
N ARG A 46 -13.01 7.41 7.93
CA ARG A 46 -14.43 7.32 8.30
C ARG A 46 -15.27 8.26 7.46
N HIS A 47 -14.94 9.55 7.44
CA HIS A 47 -15.67 10.53 6.63
C HIS A 47 -15.64 10.16 5.13
N HIS A 48 -14.51 9.66 4.62
CA HIS A 48 -14.42 9.20 3.25
C HIS A 48 -15.40 8.05 2.98
N MET A 49 -15.46 7.03 3.84
CA MET A 49 -16.38 5.90 3.70
C MET A 49 -17.85 6.31 3.87
N GLU A 50 -18.16 7.22 4.78
CA GLU A 50 -19.49 7.79 4.96
C GLU A 50 -19.95 8.55 3.71
N SER A 51 -19.08 9.37 3.12
CA SER A 51 -19.37 10.10 1.87
C SER A 51 -19.66 9.17 0.68
N ARG A 52 -19.17 7.93 0.75
CA ARG A 52 -19.44 6.86 -0.23
C ARG A 52 -20.71 6.07 0.07
N GLY A 53 -21.44 6.44 1.12
CA GLY A 53 -22.72 5.86 1.51
C GLY A 53 -22.61 4.58 2.34
N LEU A 54 -21.50 4.36 3.06
CA LEU A 54 -21.39 3.24 3.98
C LEU A 54 -21.98 3.58 5.35
N ASP A 55 -22.72 2.64 5.92
CA ASP A 55 -23.27 2.77 7.28
C ASP A 55 -22.17 2.74 8.35
N THR A 56 -22.37 3.48 9.44
CA THR A 56 -21.40 3.62 10.53
C THR A 56 -20.98 2.28 11.12
N GLU A 57 -21.91 1.33 11.29
CA GLU A 57 -21.62 0.00 11.81
C GLU A 57 -20.69 -0.81 10.88
N ILE A 58 -20.87 -0.65 9.57
CA ILE A 58 -20.02 -1.31 8.55
C ILE A 58 -18.62 -0.69 8.56
N ILE A 59 -18.53 0.63 8.68
CA ILE A 59 -17.27 1.36 8.77
C ILE A 59 -16.50 0.91 10.02
N ASP A 60 -17.17 0.89 11.17
CA ASP A 60 -16.58 0.42 12.43
C ASP A 60 -16.09 -1.02 12.35
N ALA A 61 -16.88 -1.91 11.73
CA ALA A 61 -16.49 -3.30 11.54
C ALA A 61 -15.23 -3.42 10.67
N LYS A 62 -15.17 -2.68 9.56
CA LYS A 62 -14.02 -2.67 8.63
C LYS A 62 -12.75 -2.13 9.29
N ILE A 63 -12.83 -1.00 9.98
CA ILE A 63 -11.69 -0.40 10.69
C ILE A 63 -11.20 -1.35 11.79
N ARG A 64 -12.11 -1.92 12.56
CA ARG A 64 -11.78 -2.89 13.62
C ARG A 64 -11.11 -4.13 13.05
N GLU A 65 -11.64 -4.69 11.97
CA GLU A 65 -11.06 -5.87 11.32
C GLU A 65 -9.65 -5.57 10.80
N PHE A 66 -9.47 -4.43 10.13
CA PHE A 66 -8.16 -4.00 9.64
C PHE A 66 -7.13 -3.89 10.78
N LYS A 67 -7.51 -3.25 11.89
CA LYS A 67 -6.62 -3.11 13.06
C LYS A 67 -6.28 -4.44 13.72
N LEU A 68 -7.25 -5.33 13.88
CA LEU A 68 -7.06 -6.60 14.59
C LEU A 68 -6.33 -7.64 13.76
N LYS A 69 -6.59 -7.70 12.45
CA LYS A 69 -6.11 -8.77 11.58
C LYS A 69 -5.01 -8.30 10.63
N THR A 70 -5.21 -7.16 9.96
CA THR A 70 -4.32 -6.70 8.89
C THR A 70 -3.06 -6.02 9.42
N LEU A 71 -3.14 -5.19 10.47
CA LEU A 71 -1.96 -4.52 11.03
C LEU A 71 -0.87 -5.50 11.54
N PRO A 72 -1.18 -6.62 12.20
CA PRO A 72 -0.17 -7.64 12.52
C PRO A 72 0.59 -8.16 11.29
N SER A 73 -0.11 -8.40 10.17
CA SER A 73 0.50 -8.82 8.90
C SER A 73 1.32 -7.68 8.28
N ALA A 74 0.84 -6.44 8.37
CA ALA A 74 1.55 -5.26 7.89
C ALA A 74 2.88 -5.09 8.63
N LYS A 75 2.87 -5.26 9.96
CA LYS A 75 4.09 -5.22 10.79
C LYS A 75 5.14 -6.24 10.34
N TYR A 76 4.72 -7.45 9.98
CA TYR A 76 5.64 -8.47 9.46
C TYR A 76 6.38 -8.01 8.19
N PHE A 77 5.68 -7.34 7.28
CA PHE A 77 6.30 -6.78 6.07
C PHE A 77 7.14 -5.53 6.37
N ASP A 78 6.73 -4.71 7.33
CA ASP A 78 7.47 -3.51 7.77
C ASP A 78 8.81 -3.87 8.42
N ASP A 79 8.83 -4.90 9.27
CA ASP A 79 10.05 -5.41 9.91
C ASP A 79 11.08 -5.89 8.86
N GLN A 80 10.62 -6.30 7.68
CA GLN A 80 11.44 -6.68 6.52
C GLN A 80 11.70 -5.53 5.53
N ARG A 81 11.19 -4.34 5.83
CA ARG A 81 11.23 -3.14 4.97
C ARG A 81 10.51 -3.29 3.64
N LEU A 82 9.57 -4.22 3.53
CA LEU A 82 8.80 -4.51 2.31
C LEU A 82 7.48 -3.75 2.24
N LEU A 83 7.02 -3.16 3.35
CA LEU A 83 5.77 -2.41 3.42
C LEU A 83 5.94 -0.98 2.91
N HIS A 84 5.21 -0.60 1.86
CA HIS A 84 5.11 0.79 1.40
C HIS A 84 3.79 1.40 1.87
N LEU A 85 3.89 2.46 2.67
CA LEU A 85 2.74 3.28 3.04
C LEU A 85 2.48 4.32 1.94
N ILE A 86 1.24 4.39 1.50
CA ILE A 86 0.77 5.33 0.48
C ILE A 86 -0.24 6.24 1.15
N PRO A 87 0.04 7.56 1.27
CA PRO A 87 -0.88 8.50 1.91
C PRO A 87 -2.24 8.47 1.21
N GLY A 88 -3.27 8.11 1.95
CA GLY A 88 -4.62 7.94 1.46
C GLY A 88 -5.37 9.26 1.23
N GLU A 89 -4.94 10.33 1.90
CA GLU A 89 -5.55 11.66 1.79
C GLU A 89 -5.21 12.37 0.47
N GLN A 90 -4.34 11.77 -0.35
CA GLN A 90 -4.02 12.28 -1.68
C GLN A 90 -5.16 12.01 -2.67
N SER A 91 -5.10 12.67 -3.83
CA SER A 91 -6.10 12.44 -4.88
C SER A 91 -5.97 11.03 -5.49
N ASP A 92 -7.07 10.49 -5.99
CA ASP A 92 -7.13 9.18 -6.68
C ASP A 92 -6.04 9.08 -7.78
N GLN A 93 -5.83 10.15 -8.54
CA GLN A 93 -4.81 10.19 -9.60
C GLN A 93 -3.38 10.08 -9.02
N TRP A 94 -3.09 10.76 -7.91
CA TRP A 94 -1.78 10.69 -7.27
C TRP A 94 -1.53 9.29 -6.70
N ILE A 95 -2.52 8.73 -6.01
CA ILE A 95 -2.46 7.38 -5.43
C ILE A 95 -2.23 6.35 -6.54
N PHE A 96 -2.97 6.46 -7.65
CA PHE A 96 -2.82 5.60 -8.81
C PHE A 96 -1.40 5.65 -9.40
N GLU A 97 -0.86 6.84 -9.69
CA GLU A 97 0.49 6.96 -10.24
C GLU A 97 1.56 6.48 -9.25
N ARG A 98 1.36 6.70 -7.95
CA ARG A 98 2.25 6.20 -6.90
C ARG A 98 2.27 4.67 -6.86
N MET A 99 1.11 4.02 -6.86
CA MET A 99 1.00 2.56 -6.89
C MET A 99 1.61 1.98 -8.17
N LYS A 100 1.28 2.56 -9.33
CA LYS A 100 1.81 2.14 -10.63
C LYS A 100 3.34 2.19 -10.65
N LEU A 101 3.94 3.27 -10.16
CA LEU A 101 5.39 3.41 -10.08
C LEU A 101 6.03 2.31 -9.21
N LEU A 102 5.44 2.00 -8.06
CA LEU A 102 5.94 0.96 -7.16
C LEU A 102 5.85 -0.43 -7.80
N ILE A 103 4.71 -0.73 -8.43
CA ILE A 103 4.48 -2.00 -9.11
C ILE A 103 5.44 -2.18 -10.28
N GLN A 104 5.60 -1.16 -11.14
CA GLN A 104 6.53 -1.23 -12.27
C GLN A 104 7.97 -1.48 -11.81
N ARG A 105 8.41 -0.80 -10.75
CA ARG A 105 9.75 -1.05 -10.16
C ARG A 105 9.90 -2.47 -9.63
N ALA A 106 8.88 -3.02 -8.99
CA ALA A 106 8.91 -4.39 -8.51
C ALA A 106 9.02 -5.41 -9.65
N MET A 107 8.33 -5.13 -10.76
CA MET A 107 8.38 -5.95 -11.97
C MET A 107 9.76 -5.87 -12.67
N GLU A 108 10.36 -4.68 -12.74
CA GLU A 108 11.66 -4.46 -13.40
C GLU A 108 12.83 -5.07 -12.62
N LEU A 109 12.81 -4.94 -11.29
CA LEU A 109 13.92 -5.39 -10.45
C LEU A 109 13.94 -6.91 -10.24
N GLY A 110 12.79 -7.58 -10.26
CA GLY A 110 12.67 -9.01 -10.00
C GLY A 110 13.11 -9.45 -8.59
N VAL A 111 13.42 -8.50 -7.71
CA VAL A 111 13.87 -8.69 -6.33
C VAL A 111 13.03 -7.83 -5.38
N PRO A 112 13.01 -8.12 -4.06
CA PRO A 112 12.19 -7.37 -3.13
C PRO A 112 12.46 -5.85 -3.17
N VAL A 113 11.38 -5.06 -3.23
CA VAL A 113 11.46 -3.59 -3.28
C VAL A 113 11.33 -3.04 -1.88
N THR A 114 12.46 -2.71 -1.26
CA THR A 114 12.47 -2.20 0.10
C THR A 114 12.25 -0.69 0.16
N THR A 115 11.62 -0.20 1.23
CA THR A 115 11.38 1.23 1.48
C THR A 115 12.65 2.07 1.42
N SER A 116 13.77 1.54 1.90
CA SER A 116 15.07 2.23 1.91
C SER A 116 15.64 2.49 0.51
N LYS A 117 15.40 1.58 -0.44
CA LYS A 117 15.86 1.72 -1.84
C LYS A 117 15.00 2.69 -2.64
N VAL A 118 13.76 2.91 -2.20
CA VAL A 118 12.84 3.89 -2.81
C VAL A 118 13.13 5.30 -2.28
N ALA A 119 13.39 5.46 -0.99
CA ALA A 119 13.70 6.75 -0.36
C ALA A 119 14.94 7.42 -0.98
N SER A 120 16.03 6.67 -1.20
CA SER A 120 17.27 7.21 -1.77
C SER A 120 17.18 7.71 -3.22
N ARG A 121 16.04 7.49 -3.90
CA ARG A 121 15.79 7.90 -5.29
C ARG A 121 14.51 8.72 -5.47
N ALA A 122 13.71 8.92 -4.41
CA ALA A 122 12.49 9.73 -4.46
C ALA A 122 12.76 11.24 -4.26
N GLU A 123 13.97 11.62 -3.83
CA GLU A 123 14.39 13.02 -3.76
C GLU A 123 14.86 13.53 -5.13
N SER A 124 13.91 13.71 -6.08
CA SER A 124 13.95 14.63 -7.26
C SER A 124 12.84 14.30 -8.28
N PRO A 125 12.23 15.26 -8.98
CA PRO A 125 11.67 16.54 -8.54
C PRO A 125 10.17 16.61 -8.93
N LEU A 126 9.27 16.44 -7.97
CA LEU A 126 7.93 17.03 -8.07
C LEU A 126 7.93 18.19 -7.07
N GLN A 127 8.53 19.28 -7.52
CA GLN A 127 8.53 20.56 -6.81
C GLN A 127 7.09 21.04 -6.63
N ARG A 128 6.83 21.47 -5.39
CA ARG A 128 5.62 22.17 -4.93
C ARG A 128 5.26 23.28 -5.94
N PRO A 129 3.99 23.41 -6.37
CA PRO A 129 3.61 24.57 -7.16
C PRO A 129 3.68 25.85 -6.31
N ASP A 130 4.60 26.72 -6.73
CA ASP A 130 4.69 28.17 -6.58
C ASP A 130 3.89 28.84 -5.45
N ALA A 131 4.58 29.16 -4.35
CA ALA A 131 4.24 30.34 -3.55
C ALA A 131 4.78 31.58 -4.29
N VAL A 132 3.94 32.20 -5.11
CA VAL A 132 4.21 33.50 -5.71
C VAL A 132 4.20 34.56 -4.61
N LEU A 133 5.33 35.25 -4.48
CA LEU A 133 5.56 36.45 -3.70
C LEU A 133 4.54 37.55 -4.05
N GLN A 134 3.93 38.17 -3.04
CA GLN A 134 3.60 39.60 -3.13
C GLN A 134 4.14 40.31 -1.89
N ASN A 135 5.09 41.21 -2.19
CA ASN A 135 5.82 42.07 -1.29
C ASN A 135 5.21 43.47 -1.45
N THR A 136 4.62 44.02 -0.39
CA THR A 136 4.47 45.48 -0.13
C THR A 136 4.38 45.71 1.37
#